data_AF-A0A7C7X7U8-F1
#
_entry.id   AF-A0A7C7X7U8-F1
#
_cell.length_a   1.000
_cell.length_b   1.000
_cell.length_c   1.000
_cell.angle_alpha   90.00
_cell.angle_beta   90.00
_cell.angle_gamma   90.00
#
_symmetry.space_group_name_H-M   'P 1'
#
loop_
_entity.id
_entity.type
_entity.pdbx_description
1 polymer ?
#
loop_
_entity_poly.entity_id
_entity_poly.type
_entity_poly.pdbx_seq_one_letter_code
_entity_poly.pdbx_strand_id
1 'polypeptide(L)'
;MPRPPTSMRSLTALIAGLATAVAGASASAQTPADPHEIAPLVEEYCYRCHGPQTQTAGIDLSTLVEQRPLVKNRETWTRVIDVLEKGKMPPASAPQPANDVRQQMVGLLNRDIEQFDYSTIDDPGFELMRRLTHAEYDNTVRDLFGVELNVTDRFPSELTGSSGFENSANTLFLQPSLMERYIAVAERVVDVALPTAPTSAVHRASRDLIFVATPDAQTSDTDAADTVLRRFLTRAYRRPPSEEEVVKAATHYATGRAAGIGYEDAVKQALQAILISPKFLLRVEAGTETDVPFAVSDWELASRLSYFLWASMPDQELFDLAGRGALSDPDTLAAQVSRMLADEKADTLGDIFAAQWLGFQHVGTRIWLDPIDNPWCTDSLMTAMRDESSLFFLSLLRENRPIRTLIDADYTYVNEELATTRYEMEGIT
;
A
#
# COMPACT_ATOMS: atom_id res chain seq x y z
N MET A 1 9.03 41.06 57.06
CA MET A 1 9.50 40.96 58.47
C MET A 1 8.34 41.34 59.37
N PRO A 2 8.22 40.84 60.62
CA PRO A 2 9.22 40.12 61.42
C PRO A 2 8.90 38.62 61.70
N ARG A 3 9.66 38.03 62.63
CA ARG A 3 9.64 36.67 63.22
C ARG A 3 10.29 36.78 64.63
N PRO A 4 10.31 35.72 65.48
CA PRO A 4 9.43 34.56 65.55
C PRO A 4 8.43 34.83 66.72
N PRO A 5 8.49 34.30 67.97
CA PRO A 5 9.16 33.11 68.57
C PRO A 5 8.42 31.79 68.20
N THR A 6 8.41 30.65 68.90
CA THR A 6 8.85 30.25 70.26
C THR A 6 9.37 28.79 70.28
N SER A 7 9.73 28.27 71.46
CA SER A 7 10.11 26.89 71.79
C SER A 7 8.88 26.02 72.19
N MET A 8 8.94 24.73 72.56
CA MET A 8 10.06 23.89 73.05
C MET A 8 9.72 22.38 73.00
N ARG A 9 10.67 21.51 72.63
CA ARG A 9 11.11 20.27 73.36
C ARG A 9 11.68 19.21 72.42
N SER A 10 12.89 18.75 72.74
CA SER A 10 13.51 17.55 72.18
C SER A 10 12.93 16.29 72.83
N LEU A 11 12.86 15.18 72.08
CA LEU A 11 12.93 13.85 72.66
C LEU A 11 13.88 12.99 71.80
N THR A 12 15.03 12.61 72.38
CA THR A 12 16.05 11.82 71.68
C THR A 12 15.67 10.34 71.76
N ALA A 13 15.24 9.74 70.66
CA ALA A 13 14.95 8.31 70.57
C ALA A 13 16.01 7.61 69.71
N LEU A 14 16.80 6.73 70.35
CA LEU A 14 17.83 5.93 69.69
C LEU A 14 17.18 4.69 69.06
N ILE A 15 17.20 4.59 67.72
CA ILE A 15 16.81 3.38 66.99
C ILE A 15 18.03 2.91 66.18
N ALA A 16 18.42 1.66 66.38
CA ALA A 16 19.58 1.04 65.74
C ALA A 16 19.28 0.67 64.27
N GLY A 17 20.34 0.58 63.47
CA GLY A 17 20.21 0.53 62.02
C GLY A 17 19.60 -0.76 61.47
N LEU A 18 18.81 -0.59 60.40
CA LEU A 18 18.65 -1.59 59.36
C LEU A 18 18.91 -0.90 58.02
N ALA A 19 20.19 -0.90 57.59
CA ALA A 19 20.59 -0.27 56.34
C ALA A 19 20.22 -1.18 55.16
N THR A 20 18.97 -1.08 54.69
CA THR A 20 18.56 -1.68 53.42
C THR A 20 19.34 -1.04 52.29
N ALA A 21 20.33 -1.75 51.77
CA ALA A 21 21.09 -1.31 50.61
C ALA A 21 20.16 -1.22 49.40
N VAL A 22 19.77 0.00 49.03
CA VAL A 22 19.18 0.26 47.71
C VAL A 22 20.28 0.00 46.70
N ALA A 23 20.27 -1.20 46.12
CA ALA A 23 21.10 -1.52 44.98
C ALA A 23 20.68 -0.60 43.83
N GLY A 24 21.44 0.46 43.62
CA GLY A 24 21.27 1.32 42.46
C GLY A 24 21.46 0.48 41.22
N ALA A 25 20.37 0.15 40.54
CA ALA A 25 20.43 -0.40 39.20
C ALA A 25 21.07 0.69 38.32
N SER A 26 22.36 0.54 38.04
CA SER A 26 23.07 1.37 37.07
C SER A 26 22.47 1.09 35.70
N ALA A 27 21.38 1.80 35.40
CA ALA A 27 20.88 1.94 34.05
C ALA A 27 22.03 2.50 33.22
N SER A 28 22.65 1.63 32.42
CA SER A 28 23.64 2.04 31.44
C SER A 28 22.90 2.88 30.41
N ALA A 29 22.85 4.19 30.63
CA ALA A 29 22.46 5.14 29.61
C ALA A 29 23.40 4.91 28.43
N GLN A 30 22.87 4.25 27.39
CA GLN A 30 23.59 4.09 26.14
C GLN A 30 23.82 5.50 25.61
N THR A 31 25.09 5.92 25.56
CA THR A 31 25.47 7.12 24.83
C THR A 31 24.89 7.01 23.42
N PRO A 32 24.26 8.06 22.87
CA PRO A 32 23.87 8.05 21.47
C PRO A 32 25.08 7.65 20.61
N ALA A 33 24.95 6.53 19.89
CA ALA A 33 26.03 5.99 19.07
C ALA A 33 26.43 7.01 18.00
N ASP A 34 27.72 7.12 17.71
CA ASP A 34 28.17 8.03 16.66
C ASP A 34 27.85 7.39 15.30
N PRO A 35 27.02 8.02 14.45
CA PRO A 35 26.63 7.45 13.16
C PRO A 35 27.82 7.28 12.19
N HIS A 36 29.02 7.75 12.54
CA HIS A 36 30.26 7.58 11.78
C HIS A 36 31.21 6.50 12.34
N GLU A 37 30.85 5.76 13.39
CA GLU A 37 31.69 4.72 14.05
C GLU A 37 32.39 3.75 13.09
N ILE A 38 31.72 3.35 12.00
CA ILE A 38 32.23 2.39 11.03
C ILE A 38 33.17 3.01 9.97
N ALA A 39 33.12 4.34 9.75
CA ALA A 39 33.84 4.99 8.66
C ALA A 39 35.37 4.91 8.77
N PRO A 40 36.01 5.15 9.93
CA PRO A 40 37.47 5.00 10.07
C PRO A 40 37.96 3.56 9.81
N LEU A 41 37.15 2.56 10.18
CA LEU A 41 37.49 1.14 9.98
C LEU A 41 37.38 0.74 8.50
N VAL A 42 36.40 1.29 7.78
CA VAL A 42 36.28 1.11 6.32
C VAL A 42 37.39 1.85 5.57
N GLU A 43 37.81 3.03 6.06
CA GLU A 43 38.97 3.74 5.52
C GLU A 43 40.27 2.93 5.67
N GLU A 44 40.59 2.47 6.90
CA GLU A 44 41.83 1.74 7.20
C GLU A 44 41.94 0.42 6.41
N TYR A 45 40.85 -0.37 6.36
CA TYR A 45 40.90 -1.73 5.84
C TYR A 45 40.43 -1.88 4.38
N CYS A 46 39.59 -0.98 3.86
CA CYS A 46 38.91 -1.19 2.58
C CYS A 46 39.26 -0.20 1.46
N TYR A 47 39.52 1.09 1.75
CA TYR A 47 39.71 2.12 0.69
C TYR A 47 40.87 1.84 -0.27
N ARG A 48 41.86 1.03 0.13
CA ARG A 48 42.97 0.61 -0.76
C ARG A 48 42.48 -0.14 -2.01
N CYS A 49 41.30 -0.76 -1.96
CA CYS A 49 40.70 -1.51 -3.06
C CYS A 49 39.26 -1.08 -3.40
N HIS A 50 38.59 -0.34 -2.51
CA HIS A 50 37.20 0.12 -2.63
C HIS A 50 37.05 1.57 -2.11
N GLY A 51 37.85 2.49 -2.65
CA GLY A 51 37.87 3.91 -2.29
C GLY A 51 37.92 4.82 -3.51
N PRO A 52 38.13 6.15 -3.35
CA PRO A 52 37.93 7.14 -4.41
C PRO A 52 38.75 6.92 -5.68
N GLN A 53 39.91 6.26 -5.56
CA GLN A 53 40.87 6.03 -6.65
C GLN A 53 40.85 4.58 -7.18
N THR A 54 40.20 3.65 -6.47
CA THR A 54 40.21 2.21 -6.79
C THR A 54 38.88 1.59 -6.40
N GLN A 55 38.05 1.26 -7.39
CA GLN A 55 36.70 0.76 -7.21
C GLN A 55 36.59 -0.70 -7.66
N THR A 56 37.18 -1.63 -6.89
CA THR A 56 37.18 -3.06 -7.26
C THR A 56 35.74 -3.58 -7.34
N ALA A 57 35.42 -4.28 -8.43
CA ALA A 57 34.06 -4.71 -8.79
C ALA A 57 33.02 -3.56 -8.88
N GLY A 58 33.46 -2.30 -9.09
CA GLY A 58 32.59 -1.12 -9.19
C GLY A 58 32.10 -0.59 -7.84
N ILE A 59 32.64 -1.08 -6.72
CA ILE A 59 32.24 -0.66 -5.37
C ILE A 59 33.21 0.41 -4.85
N ASP A 60 32.68 1.60 -4.56
CA ASP A 60 33.34 2.65 -3.78
C ASP A 60 32.72 2.75 -2.39
N LEU A 61 33.42 2.28 -1.37
CA LEU A 61 32.95 2.35 0.01
C LEU A 61 33.11 3.74 0.63
N SER A 62 33.89 4.64 0.03
CA SER A 62 34.03 6.01 0.55
C SER A 62 32.75 6.81 0.35
N THR A 63 32.23 6.86 -0.88
CA THR A 63 30.91 7.44 -1.16
C THR A 63 29.79 6.71 -0.39
N LEU A 64 29.81 5.37 -0.33
CA LEU A 64 28.75 4.59 0.33
C LEU A 64 28.73 4.79 1.86
N VAL A 65 29.88 5.05 2.51
CA VAL A 65 29.92 5.28 3.97
C VAL A 65 29.59 6.72 4.36
N GLU A 66 29.32 7.60 3.40
CA GLU A 66 28.71 8.93 3.62
C GLU A 66 27.18 8.91 3.43
N GLN A 67 26.65 8.01 2.59
CA GLN A 67 25.21 7.90 2.28
C GLN A 67 24.42 7.31 3.47
N ARG A 68 23.99 8.17 4.41
CA ARG A 68 23.16 7.79 5.58
C ARG A 68 21.64 7.81 5.30
N PRO A 69 20.86 6.98 6.03
CA PRO A 69 21.29 5.82 6.80
C PRO A 69 21.86 4.70 5.89
N LEU A 70 22.80 3.90 6.41
CA LEU A 70 23.53 2.89 5.61
C LEU A 70 22.62 1.88 4.92
N VAL A 71 21.46 1.58 5.53
CA VAL A 71 20.42 0.71 5.00
C VAL A 71 19.92 1.11 3.60
N LYS A 72 20.08 2.38 3.17
CA LYS A 72 19.81 2.81 1.78
C LYS A 72 20.55 1.99 0.74
N ASN A 73 21.73 1.44 1.10
CA ASN A 73 22.55 0.60 0.24
C ASN A 73 22.64 -0.85 0.76
N ARG A 74 21.57 -1.36 1.41
CA ARG A 74 21.53 -2.68 2.08
C ARG A 74 22.13 -3.81 1.23
N GLU A 75 21.79 -3.95 -0.05
CA GLU A 75 22.31 -5.03 -0.90
C GLU A 75 23.85 -5.06 -0.95
N THR A 76 24.48 -3.91 -1.13
CA THR A 76 25.95 -3.78 -1.18
C THR A 76 26.56 -4.01 0.21
N TRP A 77 25.95 -3.48 1.27
CA TRP A 77 26.47 -3.65 2.63
C TRP A 77 26.28 -5.07 3.17
N THR A 78 25.19 -5.79 2.84
CA THR A 78 25.03 -7.22 3.15
C THR A 78 26.11 -8.06 2.46
N ARG A 79 26.55 -7.70 1.24
CA ARG A 79 27.73 -8.32 0.62
C ARG A 79 29.03 -8.00 1.37
N VAL A 80 29.19 -6.79 1.92
CA VAL A 80 30.35 -6.41 2.75
C VAL A 80 30.38 -7.20 4.06
N ILE A 81 29.24 -7.35 4.74
CA ILE A 81 29.06 -8.19 5.93
C ILE A 81 29.48 -9.64 5.60
N ASP A 82 28.92 -10.24 4.54
CA ASP A 82 29.20 -11.62 4.11
C ASP A 82 30.71 -11.90 3.88
N VAL A 83 31.44 -10.97 3.27
CA VAL A 83 32.89 -11.13 3.02
C VAL A 83 33.76 -10.82 4.23
N LEU A 84 33.30 -10.00 5.18
CA LEU A 84 33.97 -9.77 6.46
C LEU A 84 33.80 -10.97 7.39
N GLU A 85 32.58 -11.48 7.57
CA GLU A 85 32.27 -12.67 8.36
C GLU A 85 33.03 -13.90 7.87
N LYS A 86 33.02 -14.14 6.55
CA LYS A 86 33.76 -15.25 5.92
C LYS A 86 35.26 -14.97 5.77
N GLY A 87 35.74 -13.81 6.24
CA GLY A 87 37.14 -13.41 6.23
C GLY A 87 37.80 -13.37 4.84
N LYS A 88 37.00 -13.16 3.79
CA LYS A 88 37.45 -13.06 2.40
C LYS A 88 38.00 -11.67 2.05
N MET A 89 37.57 -10.64 2.78
CA MET A 89 38.07 -9.27 2.68
C MET A 89 38.57 -8.77 4.04
N PRO A 90 39.60 -7.90 4.08
CA PRO A 90 40.45 -7.49 2.96
C PRO A 90 41.23 -8.67 2.35
N PRO A 91 41.79 -8.57 1.12
CA PRO A 91 42.55 -9.67 0.53
C PRO A 91 43.85 -9.92 1.31
N ALA A 92 44.43 -11.13 1.20
CA ALA A 92 45.63 -11.52 1.96
C ALA A 92 46.90 -10.67 1.69
N SER A 93 46.88 -9.81 0.67
CA SER A 93 47.93 -8.82 0.36
C SER A 93 47.67 -7.42 0.96
N ALA A 94 46.64 -7.28 1.79
CA ALA A 94 46.22 -6.05 2.46
C ALA A 94 46.40 -6.14 3.99
N PRO A 95 46.42 -4.99 4.71
CA PRO A 95 46.21 -4.98 6.16
C PRO A 95 44.94 -5.78 6.51
N GLN A 96 45.04 -6.61 7.55
CA GLN A 96 43.93 -7.42 8.04
C GLN A 96 43.44 -6.82 9.35
N PRO A 97 42.12 -6.58 9.53
CA PRO A 97 41.59 -6.28 10.85
C PRO A 97 41.76 -7.53 11.73
N ALA A 98 42.17 -7.30 12.97
CA ALA A 98 42.20 -8.33 14.01
C ALA A 98 40.78 -8.89 14.24
N ASN A 99 40.66 -10.09 14.83
CA ASN A 99 39.37 -10.79 14.90
C ASN A 99 38.32 -10.04 15.73
N ASP A 100 38.74 -9.35 16.79
CA ASP A 100 37.92 -8.45 17.59
C ASP A 100 37.47 -7.21 16.79
N VAL A 101 38.38 -6.53 16.11
CA VAL A 101 38.07 -5.38 15.21
C VAL A 101 37.11 -5.80 14.10
N ARG A 102 37.29 -7.00 13.53
CA ARG A 102 36.43 -7.57 12.48
C ARG A 102 35.01 -7.85 13.00
N GLN A 103 34.89 -8.41 14.20
CA GLN A 103 33.59 -8.63 14.85
C GLN A 103 32.92 -7.30 15.25
N GLN A 104 33.70 -6.28 15.62
CA GLN A 104 33.20 -4.91 15.81
C GLN A 104 32.65 -4.34 14.49
N MET A 105 33.38 -4.44 13.37
CA MET A 105 32.91 -3.98 12.06
C MET A 105 31.58 -4.64 11.65
N VAL A 106 31.47 -5.96 11.81
CA VAL A 106 30.22 -6.70 11.55
C VAL A 106 29.12 -6.25 12.50
N GLY A 107 29.37 -6.15 13.81
CA GLY A 107 28.37 -5.70 14.78
C GLY A 107 27.83 -4.29 14.50
N LEU A 108 28.69 -3.36 14.09
CA LEU A 108 28.31 -2.00 13.66
C LEU A 108 27.44 -2.03 12.39
N LEU A 109 27.85 -2.78 11.37
CA LEU A 109 27.10 -2.89 10.12
C LEU A 109 25.74 -3.56 10.32
N ASN A 110 25.67 -4.66 11.07
CA ASN A 110 24.41 -5.36 11.32
C ASN A 110 23.46 -4.50 12.17
N ARG A 111 23.97 -3.71 13.13
CA ARG A 111 23.19 -2.68 13.84
C ARG A 111 22.60 -1.65 12.89
N ASP A 112 23.44 -1.06 12.03
CA ASP A 112 23.08 0.10 11.21
C ASP A 112 22.29 -0.26 9.91
N ILE A 113 22.18 -1.56 9.57
CA ILE A 113 21.60 -2.05 8.30
C ILE A 113 20.57 -3.18 8.50
N GLU A 114 20.82 -4.16 9.37
CA GLU A 114 19.88 -5.29 9.60
C GLU A 114 18.88 -4.96 10.71
N GLN A 115 19.38 -4.40 11.80
CA GLN A 115 18.61 -3.96 12.98
C GLN A 115 18.18 -2.49 12.90
N PHE A 116 18.23 -1.90 11.70
CA PHE A 116 17.88 -0.50 11.48
C PHE A 116 16.42 -0.22 11.86
N ASP A 117 16.21 0.74 12.76
CA ASP A 117 14.87 1.12 13.24
C ASP A 117 14.18 2.04 12.24
N TYR A 118 13.37 1.43 11.36
CA TYR A 118 12.54 2.13 10.38
C TYR A 118 11.48 3.05 11.01
N SER A 119 11.16 2.95 12.31
CA SER A 119 10.26 3.91 12.97
C SER A 119 10.89 5.29 13.17
N THR A 120 12.19 5.44 12.90
CA THR A 120 12.92 6.72 12.89
C THR A 120 12.90 7.44 11.54
N ILE A 121 12.16 6.94 10.55
CA ILE A 121 12.06 7.51 9.20
C ILE A 121 10.73 8.25 9.01
N ASP A 122 10.76 9.57 9.20
CA ASP A 122 9.64 10.48 8.92
C ASP A 122 9.53 10.86 7.42
N ASP A 123 10.51 10.46 6.59
CA ASP A 123 10.56 10.74 5.14
C ASP A 123 10.28 9.46 4.32
N PRO A 124 9.05 9.27 3.79
CA PRO A 124 8.73 8.15 2.90
C PRO A 124 9.23 8.36 1.45
N GLY A 125 9.77 9.53 1.12
CA GLY A 125 10.12 9.93 -0.23
C GLY A 125 8.92 10.40 -1.08
N PHE A 126 9.17 10.57 -2.38
CA PHE A 126 8.20 11.11 -3.33
C PHE A 126 7.28 10.01 -3.91
N GLU A 127 5.96 10.13 -3.71
CA GLU A 127 4.98 9.34 -4.45
C GLU A 127 4.90 9.82 -5.90
N LEU A 128 5.10 8.90 -6.86
CA LEU A 128 5.04 9.20 -8.28
C LEU A 128 3.65 8.94 -8.84
N MET A 129 3.13 9.90 -9.62
CA MET A 129 1.85 9.74 -10.31
C MET A 129 1.82 8.48 -11.17
N ARG A 130 0.79 7.65 -10.97
CA ARG A 130 0.58 6.40 -11.70
C ARG A 130 -0.86 6.25 -12.15
N ARG A 131 -1.12 5.47 -13.21
CA ARG A 131 -2.50 5.02 -13.47
C ARG A 131 -2.96 4.01 -12.42
N LEU A 132 -4.28 3.80 -12.33
CA LEU A 132 -4.84 2.60 -11.71
C LEU A 132 -4.29 1.36 -12.42
N THR A 133 -4.05 0.26 -11.69
CA THR A 133 -3.96 -1.08 -12.30
C THR A 133 -5.30 -1.46 -12.96
N HIS A 134 -5.32 -2.54 -13.72
CA HIS A 134 -6.52 -3.11 -14.32
C HIS A 134 -7.53 -3.53 -13.24
N ALA A 135 -7.08 -4.26 -12.22
CA ALA A 135 -7.90 -4.63 -11.07
C ALA A 135 -8.39 -3.39 -10.29
N GLU A 136 -7.52 -2.39 -10.04
CA GLU A 136 -7.93 -1.14 -9.38
C GLU A 136 -8.98 -0.36 -10.19
N TYR A 137 -8.92 -0.41 -11.53
CA TYR A 137 -9.92 0.20 -12.42
C TYR A 137 -11.26 -0.52 -12.33
N ASP A 138 -11.28 -1.85 -12.51
CA ASP A 138 -12.52 -2.64 -12.49
C ASP A 138 -13.18 -2.63 -11.11
N ASN A 139 -12.41 -2.74 -10.02
CA ASN A 139 -12.92 -2.57 -8.64
C ASN A 139 -13.51 -1.18 -8.41
N THR A 140 -12.86 -0.12 -8.91
CA THR A 140 -13.39 1.25 -8.79
C THR A 140 -14.68 1.42 -9.60
N VAL A 141 -14.76 0.85 -10.81
CA VAL A 141 -15.98 0.86 -11.63
C VAL A 141 -17.11 0.11 -10.93
N ARG A 142 -16.83 -1.07 -10.35
CA ARG A 142 -17.78 -1.83 -9.52
C ARG A 142 -18.29 -0.99 -8.35
N ASP A 143 -17.40 -0.29 -7.64
CA ASP A 143 -17.77 0.53 -6.47
C ASP A 143 -18.42 1.88 -6.85
N LEU A 144 -18.28 2.35 -8.10
CA LEU A 144 -19.00 3.51 -8.63
C LEU A 144 -20.43 3.15 -9.09
N PHE A 145 -20.61 2.00 -9.75
CA PHE A 145 -21.85 1.65 -10.45
C PHE A 145 -22.61 0.45 -9.85
N GLY A 146 -22.08 -0.26 -8.87
CA GLY A 146 -22.71 -1.47 -8.29
C GLY A 146 -22.79 -2.66 -9.26
N VAL A 147 -21.91 -2.72 -10.27
CA VAL A 147 -21.82 -3.79 -11.27
C VAL A 147 -20.38 -4.23 -11.46
N GLU A 148 -20.12 -5.52 -11.29
CA GLU A 148 -18.91 -6.13 -11.82
C GLU A 148 -19.05 -6.30 -13.34
N LEU A 149 -18.06 -5.81 -14.09
CA LEU A 149 -18.11 -5.74 -15.57
C LEU A 149 -16.83 -6.26 -16.26
N ASN A 150 -15.73 -6.39 -15.53
CA ASN A 150 -14.42 -6.89 -15.94
C ASN A 150 -14.01 -6.38 -17.34
N VAL A 151 -14.02 -5.05 -17.46
CA VAL A 151 -13.86 -4.34 -18.74
C VAL A 151 -12.39 -4.21 -19.16
N THR A 152 -11.44 -4.44 -18.25
CA THR A 152 -10.01 -4.43 -18.57
C THR A 152 -9.47 -5.76 -19.12
N ASP A 153 -10.24 -6.86 -19.10
CA ASP A 153 -9.88 -8.19 -19.63
C ASP A 153 -9.24 -8.18 -21.04
N ARG A 154 -9.61 -7.19 -21.86
CA ARG A 154 -9.16 -7.06 -23.26
C ARG A 154 -7.95 -6.14 -23.44
N PHE A 155 -7.42 -5.56 -22.37
CA PHE A 155 -6.31 -4.61 -22.40
C PHE A 155 -4.96 -5.35 -22.54
N PRO A 156 -3.89 -4.69 -23.01
CA PRO A 156 -2.55 -5.29 -23.02
C PRO A 156 -2.11 -5.57 -21.58
N SER A 157 -1.56 -6.76 -21.31
CA SER A 157 -1.14 -7.16 -19.96
C SER A 157 -0.22 -6.13 -19.30
N GLU A 158 -0.38 -5.97 -17.98
CA GLU A 158 0.37 -4.97 -17.23
C GLU A 158 1.85 -5.35 -17.10
N LEU A 159 2.71 -4.33 -16.97
CA LEU A 159 4.14 -4.52 -16.79
C LEU A 159 4.45 -4.47 -15.30
N THR A 160 4.93 -5.60 -14.76
CA THR A 160 5.45 -5.69 -13.41
C THR A 160 6.63 -4.73 -13.23
N GLY A 161 6.57 -3.87 -12.22
CA GLY A 161 7.65 -2.94 -11.90
C GLY A 161 8.87 -3.63 -11.29
N SER A 162 9.95 -2.87 -11.11
CA SER A 162 11.20 -3.35 -10.49
C SER A 162 11.06 -3.86 -9.05
N SER A 163 9.93 -3.58 -8.39
CA SER A 163 9.57 -4.08 -7.07
C SER A 163 8.91 -5.47 -7.07
N GLY A 164 8.59 -6.03 -8.25
CA GLY A 164 7.81 -7.27 -8.37
C GLY A 164 6.28 -7.07 -8.41
N PHE A 165 5.80 -5.82 -8.32
CA PHE A 165 4.37 -5.50 -8.31
C PHE A 165 3.93 -4.70 -9.55
N GLU A 166 2.71 -4.92 -10.00
CA GLU A 166 2.09 -4.24 -11.14
C GLU A 166 1.66 -2.81 -10.80
N ASN A 167 1.37 -2.51 -9.53
CA ASN A 167 0.98 -1.18 -9.05
C ASN A 167 2.13 -0.14 -9.01
N SER A 168 3.28 -0.43 -9.63
CA SER A 168 4.47 0.40 -9.57
C SER A 168 4.41 1.58 -10.54
N ALA A 169 4.70 2.78 -10.05
CA ALA A 169 4.64 4.01 -10.85
C ALA A 169 5.66 4.05 -12.01
N ASN A 170 6.72 3.24 -11.97
CA ASN A 170 7.71 3.19 -13.05
C ASN A 170 7.25 2.40 -14.30
N THR A 171 6.17 1.63 -14.21
CA THR A 171 5.55 0.93 -15.35
C THR A 171 4.15 1.43 -15.69
N LEU A 172 3.42 2.01 -14.74
CA LEU A 172 2.04 2.49 -14.90
C LEU A 172 1.92 3.90 -15.50
N PHE A 173 2.52 4.10 -16.67
CA PHE A 173 2.32 5.29 -17.51
C PHE A 173 1.16 5.14 -18.50
N LEU A 174 0.54 6.26 -18.87
CA LEU A 174 -0.69 6.30 -19.68
C LEU A 174 -0.37 6.35 -21.19
N GLN A 175 -0.38 5.19 -21.83
CA GLN A 175 -0.07 5.06 -23.27
C GLN A 175 -1.25 5.52 -24.16
N PRO A 176 -1.00 6.13 -25.35
CA PRO A 176 -2.09 6.56 -26.25
C PRO A 176 -3.03 5.43 -26.69
N SER A 177 -2.48 4.25 -27.00
CA SER A 177 -3.22 3.02 -27.33
C SER A 177 -4.03 2.44 -26.16
N LEU A 178 -3.77 2.89 -24.93
CA LEU A 178 -4.55 2.57 -23.74
C LEU A 178 -5.67 3.60 -23.51
N MET A 179 -5.44 4.88 -23.86
CA MET A 179 -6.48 5.92 -23.82
C MET A 179 -7.65 5.59 -24.77
N GLU A 180 -7.36 5.13 -26.00
CA GLU A 180 -8.39 4.64 -26.94
C GLU A 180 -9.29 3.56 -26.32
N ARG A 181 -8.69 2.68 -25.49
CA ARG A 181 -9.40 1.60 -24.80
C ARG A 181 -10.21 2.11 -23.61
N TYR A 182 -9.67 3.04 -22.82
CA TYR A 182 -10.43 3.70 -21.75
C TYR A 182 -11.64 4.48 -22.28
N ILE A 183 -11.55 5.09 -23.46
CA ILE A 183 -12.69 5.76 -24.11
C ILE A 183 -13.80 4.74 -24.46
N ALA A 184 -13.45 3.66 -25.15
CA ALA A 184 -14.42 2.61 -25.50
C ALA A 184 -15.01 1.90 -24.27
N VAL A 185 -14.23 1.78 -23.18
CA VAL A 185 -14.68 1.22 -21.91
C VAL A 185 -15.60 2.18 -21.15
N ALA A 186 -15.31 3.48 -21.11
CA ALA A 186 -16.15 4.46 -20.43
C ALA A 186 -17.58 4.49 -21.01
N GLU A 187 -17.71 4.43 -22.33
CA GLU A 187 -18.99 4.25 -23.03
C GLU A 187 -19.67 2.94 -22.59
N ARG A 188 -18.95 1.81 -22.71
CA ARG A 188 -19.46 0.47 -22.41
C ARG A 188 -19.90 0.28 -20.95
N VAL A 189 -19.17 0.83 -19.99
CA VAL A 189 -19.49 0.77 -18.55
C VAL A 189 -20.82 1.44 -18.29
N VAL A 190 -21.00 2.67 -18.79
CA VAL A 190 -22.20 3.48 -18.53
C VAL A 190 -23.43 2.87 -19.21
N ASP A 191 -23.29 2.32 -20.42
CA ASP A 191 -24.39 1.67 -21.15
C ASP A 191 -24.87 0.36 -20.50
N VAL A 192 -23.96 -0.42 -19.91
CA VAL A 192 -24.31 -1.68 -19.23
C VAL A 192 -24.82 -1.44 -17.81
N ALA A 193 -24.23 -0.50 -17.08
CA ALA A 193 -24.68 -0.14 -15.73
C ALA A 193 -26.05 0.56 -15.74
N LEU A 194 -26.30 1.44 -16.71
CA LEU A 194 -27.46 2.35 -16.76
C LEU A 194 -28.28 2.21 -18.06
N PRO A 195 -28.79 1.01 -18.39
CA PRO A 195 -29.65 0.83 -19.56
C PRO A 195 -30.94 1.63 -19.41
N THR A 196 -31.48 2.14 -20.52
CA THR A 196 -32.69 3.00 -20.56
C THR A 196 -33.93 2.37 -19.90
N ALA A 197 -33.97 1.04 -19.79
CA ALA A 197 -34.92 0.31 -18.95
C ALA A 197 -34.15 -0.64 -17.99
N PRO A 198 -34.27 -0.50 -16.66
CA PRO A 198 -33.51 -1.30 -15.71
C PRO A 198 -34.11 -2.71 -15.54
N THR A 199 -33.71 -3.61 -16.44
CA THR A 199 -34.25 -4.98 -16.57
C THR A 199 -33.94 -5.93 -15.41
N SER A 200 -32.91 -5.68 -14.61
CA SER A 200 -32.47 -6.55 -13.51
C SER A 200 -32.51 -5.83 -12.15
N ALA A 201 -32.40 -6.58 -11.05
CA ALA A 201 -32.23 -5.97 -9.72
C ALA A 201 -30.94 -5.14 -9.63
N VAL A 202 -29.88 -5.63 -10.27
CA VAL A 202 -28.58 -4.96 -10.37
C VAL A 202 -28.71 -3.63 -11.12
N HIS A 203 -29.36 -3.57 -12.29
CA HIS A 203 -29.58 -2.32 -13.02
C HIS A 203 -30.40 -1.28 -12.23
N ARG A 204 -31.24 -1.72 -11.27
CA ARG A 204 -31.93 -0.80 -10.34
C ARG A 204 -30.97 -0.29 -9.27
N ALA A 205 -30.20 -1.16 -8.63
CA ALA A 205 -29.16 -0.74 -7.67
C ALA A 205 -28.14 0.23 -8.31
N SER A 206 -27.67 -0.05 -9.53
CA SER A 206 -26.81 0.85 -10.31
C SER A 206 -27.46 2.22 -10.57
N ARG A 207 -28.74 2.23 -10.93
CA ARG A 207 -29.51 3.45 -11.13
C ARG A 207 -29.63 4.26 -9.84
N ASP A 208 -30.01 3.62 -8.74
CA ASP A 208 -30.22 4.24 -7.44
C ASP A 208 -28.90 4.75 -6.82
N LEU A 209 -27.77 4.07 -7.10
CA LEU A 209 -26.42 4.51 -6.75
C LEU A 209 -25.96 5.77 -7.49
N ILE A 210 -26.50 6.04 -8.67
CA ILE A 210 -26.09 7.17 -9.53
C ILE A 210 -27.07 8.33 -9.41
N PHE A 211 -28.36 8.10 -9.67
CA PHE A 211 -29.42 9.12 -9.74
C PHE A 211 -29.98 9.47 -8.35
N VAL A 212 -29.10 9.90 -7.45
CA VAL A 212 -29.42 10.33 -6.08
C VAL A 212 -30.31 11.58 -6.01
N ALA A 213 -30.47 12.27 -7.14
CA ALA A 213 -31.46 13.32 -7.36
C ALA A 213 -32.02 13.18 -8.78
N THR A 214 -33.27 13.61 -8.98
CA THR A 214 -33.94 13.64 -10.28
C THR A 214 -34.77 14.92 -10.39
N PRO A 215 -34.99 15.48 -11.59
CA PRO A 215 -35.81 16.68 -11.76
C PRO A 215 -37.26 16.42 -11.36
N ASP A 216 -37.86 17.32 -10.58
CA ASP A 216 -39.25 17.23 -10.14
C ASP A 216 -39.93 18.61 -10.10
N ALA A 217 -40.97 18.79 -9.28
CA ALA A 217 -41.69 20.06 -9.15
C ALA A 217 -41.00 21.09 -8.22
N GLN A 218 -39.91 20.70 -7.55
CA GLN A 218 -39.13 21.49 -6.58
C GLN A 218 -37.66 21.63 -6.99
N THR A 219 -37.08 20.59 -7.58
CA THR A 219 -35.67 20.49 -8.00
C THR A 219 -35.58 20.69 -9.51
N SER A 220 -34.82 21.69 -9.98
CA SER A 220 -34.70 21.92 -11.42
C SER A 220 -33.83 20.86 -12.11
N ASP A 221 -33.96 20.82 -13.43
CA ASP A 221 -33.21 19.97 -14.34
C ASP A 221 -31.69 20.08 -14.16
N THR A 222 -31.20 21.29 -13.89
CA THR A 222 -29.78 21.58 -13.62
C THR A 222 -29.36 21.28 -12.19
N ASP A 223 -30.22 21.50 -11.20
CA ASP A 223 -29.86 21.30 -9.78
C ASP A 223 -29.77 19.80 -9.45
N ALA A 224 -30.66 18.99 -10.04
CA ALA A 224 -30.57 17.53 -9.95
C ALA A 224 -29.30 17.01 -10.62
N ALA A 225 -28.93 17.57 -11.79
CA ALA A 225 -27.69 17.19 -12.49
C ALA A 225 -26.44 17.59 -11.70
N ASP A 226 -26.36 18.81 -11.17
CA ASP A 226 -25.24 19.27 -10.33
C ASP A 226 -25.09 18.37 -9.08
N THR A 227 -26.18 18.03 -8.40
CA THR A 227 -26.18 17.14 -7.23
C THR A 227 -25.61 15.75 -7.57
N VAL A 228 -26.06 15.13 -8.67
CA VAL A 228 -25.57 13.82 -9.13
C VAL A 228 -24.10 13.89 -9.54
N LEU A 229 -23.72 14.91 -10.32
CA LEU A 229 -22.36 15.07 -10.84
C LEU A 229 -21.35 15.40 -9.74
N ARG A 230 -21.69 16.24 -8.75
CA ARG A 230 -20.84 16.48 -7.56
C ARG A 230 -20.56 15.19 -6.80
N ARG A 231 -21.60 14.40 -6.49
CA ARG A 231 -21.41 13.13 -5.77
C ARG A 231 -20.59 12.11 -6.58
N PHE A 232 -20.83 12.00 -7.88
CA PHE A 232 -20.06 11.09 -8.73
C PHE A 232 -18.60 11.54 -8.87
N LEU A 233 -18.35 12.83 -9.09
CA LEU A 233 -17.00 13.41 -9.12
C LEU A 233 -16.24 13.16 -7.81
N THR A 234 -16.87 13.37 -6.64
CA THR A 234 -16.23 13.11 -5.34
C THR A 234 -15.77 11.65 -5.20
N ARG A 235 -16.62 10.70 -5.62
CA ARG A 235 -16.30 9.27 -5.62
C ARG A 235 -15.21 8.92 -6.63
N ALA A 236 -15.36 9.35 -7.88
CA ALA A 236 -14.45 9.02 -8.98
C ALA A 236 -13.05 9.64 -8.80
N TYR A 237 -12.95 10.89 -8.34
CA TYR A 237 -11.66 11.55 -8.10
C TYR A 237 -11.13 11.31 -6.67
N ARG A 238 -11.87 10.58 -5.82
CA ARG A 238 -11.58 10.25 -4.41
C ARG A 238 -11.32 11.45 -3.48
N ARG A 239 -11.80 12.64 -3.87
CA ARG A 239 -11.70 13.92 -3.14
C ARG A 239 -12.81 14.86 -3.58
N PRO A 240 -13.11 15.95 -2.85
CA PRO A 240 -14.03 16.97 -3.33
C PRO A 240 -13.56 17.52 -4.70
N PRO A 241 -14.45 17.63 -5.70
CA PRO A 241 -14.12 18.31 -6.95
C PRO A 241 -13.95 19.81 -6.72
N SER A 242 -13.15 20.47 -7.55
CA SER A 242 -13.18 21.92 -7.64
C SER A 242 -14.43 22.39 -8.39
N GLU A 243 -14.88 23.63 -8.16
CA GLU A 243 -16.00 24.21 -8.92
C GLU A 243 -15.72 24.21 -10.44
N GLU A 244 -14.46 24.30 -10.87
CA GLU A 244 -14.08 24.17 -12.28
C GLU A 244 -14.33 22.75 -12.83
N GLU A 245 -14.07 21.72 -12.03
CA GLU A 245 -14.34 20.32 -12.39
C GLU A 245 -15.85 20.04 -12.46
N VAL A 246 -16.64 20.61 -11.55
CA VAL A 246 -18.11 20.51 -11.59
C VAL A 246 -18.68 21.27 -12.79
N VAL A 247 -18.24 22.52 -13.04
CA VAL A 247 -18.69 23.32 -14.19
C VAL A 247 -18.36 22.63 -15.52
N LYS A 248 -17.22 21.94 -15.64
CA LYS A 248 -16.91 21.12 -16.83
C LYS A 248 -17.90 19.97 -17.01
N ALA A 249 -18.17 19.19 -15.96
CA ALA A 249 -19.16 18.10 -16.02
C ALA A 249 -20.57 18.62 -16.35
N ALA A 250 -21.00 19.71 -15.71
CA ALA A 250 -22.27 20.38 -15.99
C ALA A 250 -22.35 20.96 -17.41
N THR A 251 -21.23 21.35 -18.02
CA THR A 251 -21.15 21.81 -19.41
C THR A 251 -21.36 20.65 -20.40
N HIS A 252 -20.80 19.47 -20.13
CA HIS A 252 -21.09 18.26 -20.93
C HIS A 252 -22.58 17.90 -20.85
N TYR A 253 -23.15 17.88 -19.65
CA TYR A 253 -24.58 17.68 -19.42
C TYR A 253 -25.45 18.68 -20.21
N ALA A 254 -25.18 19.99 -20.05
CA ALA A 254 -25.93 21.05 -20.70
C ALA A 254 -25.83 20.99 -22.24
N THR A 255 -24.68 20.57 -22.79
CA THR A 255 -24.51 20.34 -24.22
C THR A 255 -25.40 19.21 -24.73
N GLY A 256 -25.46 18.08 -24.00
CA GLY A 256 -26.38 17.00 -24.32
C GLY A 256 -27.85 17.45 -24.30
N ARG A 257 -28.26 18.19 -23.26
CA ARG A 257 -29.63 18.76 -23.19
C ARG A 257 -29.94 19.74 -24.31
N ALA A 258 -29.00 20.59 -24.71
CA ALA A 258 -29.15 21.50 -25.85
C ALA A 258 -29.27 20.76 -27.19
N ALA A 259 -28.69 19.57 -27.31
CA ALA A 259 -28.87 18.66 -28.45
C ALA A 259 -30.20 17.88 -28.43
N GLY A 260 -31.07 18.11 -27.44
CA GLY A 260 -32.38 17.44 -27.31
C GLY A 260 -32.34 16.08 -26.61
N ILE A 261 -31.22 15.72 -25.98
CA ILE A 261 -31.06 14.46 -25.24
C ILE A 261 -31.83 14.54 -23.91
N GLY A 262 -32.34 13.41 -23.43
CA GLY A 262 -33.05 13.30 -22.14
C GLY A 262 -32.13 13.49 -20.93
N TYR A 263 -32.73 13.72 -19.75
CA TYR A 263 -32.01 13.94 -18.49
C TYR A 263 -30.93 12.88 -18.22
N GLU A 264 -31.34 11.62 -18.19
CA GLU A 264 -30.46 10.50 -17.81
C GLU A 264 -29.33 10.31 -18.80
N ASP A 265 -29.60 10.38 -20.10
CA ASP A 265 -28.60 10.14 -21.14
C ASP A 265 -27.62 11.32 -21.27
N ALA A 266 -28.05 12.55 -20.95
CA ALA A 266 -27.14 13.69 -20.80
C ALA A 266 -26.28 13.60 -19.52
N VAL A 267 -26.80 13.03 -18.43
CA VAL A 267 -25.97 12.69 -17.25
C VAL A 267 -24.96 11.61 -17.63
N LYS A 268 -25.38 10.53 -18.30
CA LYS A 268 -24.49 9.44 -18.79
C LYS A 268 -23.31 9.97 -19.61
N GLN A 269 -23.54 10.92 -20.53
CA GLN A 269 -22.47 11.57 -21.30
C GLN A 269 -21.45 12.31 -20.41
N ALA A 270 -21.91 12.98 -19.35
CA ALA A 270 -21.01 13.59 -18.37
C ALA A 270 -20.27 12.53 -17.52
N LEU A 271 -20.89 11.40 -17.17
CA LEU A 271 -20.21 10.29 -16.49
C LEU A 271 -19.11 9.67 -17.37
N GLN A 272 -19.39 9.44 -18.66
CA GLN A 272 -18.41 8.96 -19.64
C GLN A 272 -17.20 9.91 -19.72
N ALA A 273 -17.42 11.23 -19.75
CA ALA A 273 -16.36 12.23 -19.73
C ALA A 273 -15.53 12.22 -18.44
N ILE A 274 -16.12 11.86 -17.29
CA ILE A 274 -15.41 11.71 -16.01
C ILE A 274 -14.57 10.43 -16.00
N LEU A 275 -15.07 9.31 -16.57
CA LEU A 275 -14.36 8.03 -16.63
C LEU A 275 -13.14 8.00 -17.58
N ILE A 276 -13.02 8.97 -18.49
CA ILE A 276 -11.81 9.17 -19.33
C ILE A 276 -10.87 10.24 -18.78
N SER A 277 -11.24 10.91 -17.68
CA SER A 277 -10.46 11.99 -17.09
C SER A 277 -9.15 11.47 -16.49
N PRO A 278 -7.99 12.14 -16.70
CA PRO A 278 -6.76 11.83 -15.98
C PRO A 278 -6.92 11.90 -14.45
N LYS A 279 -7.90 12.65 -13.91
CA LYS A 279 -8.19 12.70 -12.46
C LYS A 279 -8.93 11.45 -11.95
N PHE A 280 -9.52 10.65 -12.84
CA PHE A 280 -10.06 9.32 -12.53
C PHE A 280 -9.04 8.22 -12.82
N LEU A 281 -8.40 8.27 -13.99
CA LEU A 281 -7.46 7.25 -14.47
C LEU A 281 -6.13 7.20 -13.70
N LEU A 282 -5.70 8.33 -13.12
CA LEU A 282 -4.45 8.43 -12.35
C LEU A 282 -4.73 8.55 -10.85
N ARG A 283 -3.92 7.85 -10.05
CA ARG A 283 -3.71 8.20 -8.65
C ARG A 283 -2.65 9.30 -8.60
N VAL A 284 -3.04 10.44 -8.02
CA VAL A 284 -2.25 11.66 -7.89
C VAL A 284 -2.57 12.26 -6.53
N GLU A 285 -1.52 12.56 -5.78
CA GLU A 285 -1.61 13.29 -4.51
C GLU A 285 -1.12 14.74 -4.75
N ALA A 286 -1.64 15.68 -3.97
CA ALA A 286 -1.34 17.10 -4.08
C ALA A 286 0.03 17.41 -3.47
N GLY A 287 1.08 17.31 -4.28
CA GLY A 287 2.39 17.82 -3.94
C GLY A 287 2.34 19.29 -3.53
N THR A 288 3.03 19.64 -2.46
CA THR A 288 3.27 21.03 -2.05
C THR A 288 4.65 21.49 -2.52
N GLU A 289 4.86 22.79 -2.74
CA GLU A 289 6.14 23.35 -3.22
C GLU A 289 7.18 23.41 -2.08
N THR A 290 7.66 22.25 -1.64
CA THR A 290 8.59 22.07 -0.52
C THR A 290 9.45 20.82 -0.69
N ASP A 291 10.70 20.89 -0.23
CA ASP A 291 11.61 19.72 -0.12
C ASP A 291 11.53 19.07 1.28
N VAL A 292 10.58 19.49 2.13
CA VAL A 292 10.37 18.97 3.50
C VAL A 292 9.20 17.98 3.51
N PRO A 293 9.34 16.77 4.09
CA PRO A 293 8.23 15.82 4.24
C PRO A 293 7.02 16.44 4.94
N PHE A 294 5.82 16.09 4.45
CA PHE A 294 4.55 16.59 4.98
C PHE A 294 3.52 15.46 5.06
N ALA A 295 2.60 15.55 6.02
CA ALA A 295 1.46 14.65 6.11
C ALA A 295 0.48 14.94 4.97
N VAL A 296 0.03 13.90 4.26
CA VAL A 296 -1.04 14.01 3.26
C VAL A 296 -2.37 14.37 3.93
N SER A 297 -3.30 14.96 3.16
CA SER A 297 -4.64 15.25 3.68
C SER A 297 -5.44 13.97 3.94
N ASP A 298 -6.44 14.03 4.82
CA ASP A 298 -7.28 12.88 5.15
C ASP A 298 -7.98 12.25 3.92
N TRP A 299 -8.23 13.01 2.84
CA TRP A 299 -8.78 12.47 1.59
C TRP A 299 -7.78 11.63 0.82
N GLU A 300 -6.51 12.03 0.85
CA GLU A 300 -5.40 11.28 0.29
C GLU A 300 -5.06 10.08 1.17
N LEU A 301 -5.15 10.22 2.50
CA LEU A 301 -5.05 9.10 3.44
C LEU A 301 -6.17 8.06 3.22
N ALA A 302 -7.42 8.50 3.02
CA ALA A 302 -8.53 7.62 2.65
C ALA A 302 -8.26 6.87 1.35
N SER A 303 -7.78 7.57 0.32
CA SER A 303 -7.40 7.00 -0.98
C SER A 303 -6.21 6.03 -0.88
N ARG A 304 -5.17 6.37 -0.11
CA ARG A 304 -4.04 5.48 0.19
C ARG A 304 -4.53 4.20 0.87
N LEU A 305 -5.36 4.34 1.91
CA LEU A 305 -5.87 3.23 2.70
C LEU A 305 -6.80 2.31 1.88
N SER A 306 -7.71 2.86 1.07
CA SER A 306 -8.63 2.08 0.24
C SER A 306 -7.92 1.35 -0.90
N TYR A 307 -6.96 1.98 -1.58
CA TYR A 307 -6.20 1.31 -2.61
C TYR A 307 -5.14 0.34 -2.07
N PHE A 308 -4.69 0.51 -0.82
CA PHE A 308 -3.80 -0.45 -0.15
C PHE A 308 -4.54 -1.70 0.36
N LEU A 309 -5.68 -1.54 1.03
CA LEU A 309 -6.41 -2.67 1.64
C LEU A 309 -7.45 -3.31 0.73
N TRP A 310 -8.05 -2.57 -0.21
CA TRP A 310 -9.19 -3.03 -1.01
C TRP A 310 -8.97 -2.95 -2.53
N ALA A 311 -7.79 -2.47 -2.97
CA ALA A 311 -7.51 -2.13 -4.37
C ALA A 311 -8.66 -1.35 -5.05
N SER A 312 -9.30 -0.43 -4.34
CA SER A 312 -10.50 0.29 -4.79
C SER A 312 -10.57 1.71 -4.21
N MET A 313 -11.56 2.49 -4.64
CA MET A 313 -11.89 3.80 -4.09
C MET A 313 -12.42 3.72 -2.64
N PRO A 314 -12.34 4.82 -1.84
CA PRO A 314 -12.89 4.84 -0.49
C PRO A 314 -14.41 4.66 -0.46
N ASP A 315 -14.93 4.14 0.64
CA ASP A 315 -16.37 4.10 0.89
C ASP A 315 -16.89 5.42 1.49
N GLN A 316 -18.19 5.47 1.79
CA GLN A 316 -18.80 6.67 2.33
C GLN A 316 -18.29 6.99 3.75
N GLU A 317 -17.96 5.98 4.57
CA GLU A 317 -17.46 6.19 5.93
C GLU A 317 -16.08 6.85 5.91
N LEU A 318 -15.17 6.38 5.05
CA LEU A 318 -13.87 7.01 4.83
C LEU A 318 -13.99 8.43 4.27
N PHE A 319 -14.88 8.67 3.30
CA PHE A 319 -15.13 10.03 2.78
C PHE A 319 -15.74 10.96 3.83
N ASP A 320 -16.63 10.47 4.68
CA ASP A 320 -17.24 11.27 5.75
C ASP A 320 -16.24 11.56 6.88
N LEU A 321 -15.30 10.67 7.17
CA LEU A 321 -14.17 10.92 8.09
C LEU A 321 -13.18 11.93 7.49
N ALA A 322 -12.82 11.77 6.21
CA ALA A 322 -11.92 12.67 5.51
C ALA A 322 -12.50 14.09 5.35
N GLY A 323 -13.79 14.21 5.06
CA GLY A 323 -14.51 15.48 5.01
C GLY A 323 -14.60 16.21 6.36
N ARG A 324 -14.29 15.54 7.48
CA ARG A 324 -14.23 16.10 8.83
C ARG A 324 -12.81 16.32 9.35
N GLY A 325 -11.77 15.85 8.66
CA GLY A 325 -10.39 15.88 9.15
C GLY A 325 -10.20 14.99 10.40
N ALA A 326 -10.81 13.81 10.40
CA ALA A 326 -10.84 12.88 11.52
C ALA A 326 -10.23 11.49 11.22
N LEU A 327 -9.76 11.23 9.99
CA LEU A 327 -9.13 9.97 9.61
C LEU A 327 -7.63 9.92 9.95
N SER A 328 -6.98 11.07 10.08
CA SER A 328 -5.59 11.19 10.55
C SER A 328 -5.41 11.05 12.08
N ASP A 329 -6.51 10.93 12.83
CA ASP A 329 -6.49 10.53 14.25
C ASP A 329 -6.08 9.04 14.39
N PRO A 330 -5.07 8.70 15.23
CA PRO A 330 -4.54 7.32 15.30
C PRO A 330 -5.56 6.25 15.72
N ASP A 331 -6.43 6.54 16.68
CA ASP A 331 -7.44 5.59 17.16
C ASP A 331 -8.51 5.37 16.08
N THR A 332 -8.92 6.44 15.40
CA THR A 332 -9.85 6.39 14.27
C THR A 332 -9.26 5.63 13.08
N LEU A 333 -7.98 5.87 12.75
CA LEU A 333 -7.27 5.17 11.68
C LEU A 333 -7.17 3.66 11.97
N ALA A 334 -6.79 3.29 13.20
CA ALA A 334 -6.72 1.89 13.62
C ALA A 334 -8.09 1.18 13.60
N ALA A 335 -9.15 1.89 13.97
CA ALA A 335 -10.53 1.39 13.85
C ALA A 335 -10.92 1.18 12.37
N GLN A 336 -10.58 2.11 11.46
CA GLN A 336 -10.86 1.95 10.03
C GLN A 336 -10.06 0.80 9.40
N VAL A 337 -8.76 0.68 9.69
CA VAL A 337 -7.94 -0.48 9.26
C VAL A 337 -8.59 -1.79 9.70
N SER A 338 -9.02 -1.88 10.97
CA SER A 338 -9.67 -3.08 11.52
C SER A 338 -11.01 -3.39 10.83
N ARG A 339 -11.84 -2.37 10.58
CA ARG A 339 -13.10 -2.48 9.84
C ARG A 339 -12.87 -2.98 8.41
N MET A 340 -11.88 -2.42 7.73
CA MET A 340 -11.60 -2.70 6.32
C MET A 340 -11.00 -4.09 6.11
N LEU A 341 -10.15 -4.58 7.01
CA LEU A 341 -9.64 -5.96 6.97
C LEU A 341 -10.72 -7.03 7.19
N ALA A 342 -11.81 -6.68 7.87
CA ALA A 342 -12.97 -7.55 8.08
C ALA A 342 -13.97 -7.54 6.91
N ASP A 343 -13.80 -6.65 5.93
CA ASP A 343 -14.63 -6.56 4.72
C ASP A 343 -14.16 -7.57 3.65
N GLU A 344 -15.08 -8.03 2.79
CA GLU A 344 -14.77 -8.93 1.67
C GLU A 344 -13.76 -8.32 0.69
N LYS A 345 -13.75 -6.99 0.52
CA LYS A 345 -12.80 -6.31 -0.36
C LYS A 345 -11.33 -6.48 0.06
N ALA A 346 -11.07 -6.83 1.32
CA ALA A 346 -9.73 -7.14 1.79
C ALA A 346 -9.16 -8.45 1.21
N ASP A 347 -9.97 -9.28 0.53
CA ASP A 347 -9.49 -10.48 -0.17
C ASP A 347 -8.45 -10.14 -1.26
N THR A 348 -8.50 -8.91 -1.80
CA THR A 348 -7.47 -8.35 -2.69
C THR A 348 -6.04 -8.36 -2.13
N LEU A 349 -5.87 -8.41 -0.80
CA LEU A 349 -4.55 -8.58 -0.16
C LEU A 349 -3.97 -9.98 -0.39
N GLY A 350 -4.82 -11.00 -0.54
CA GLY A 350 -4.43 -12.33 -0.99
C GLY A 350 -4.32 -12.39 -2.51
N ASP A 351 -5.41 -12.05 -3.21
CA ASP A 351 -5.58 -12.26 -4.65
C ASP A 351 -4.67 -11.40 -5.54
N ILE A 352 -4.25 -10.23 -5.04
CA ILE A 352 -3.37 -9.30 -5.76
C ILE A 352 -2.02 -9.20 -5.05
N PHE A 353 -1.97 -8.79 -3.78
CA PHE A 353 -0.70 -8.52 -3.12
C PHE A 353 0.11 -9.80 -2.84
N ALA A 354 -0.45 -10.78 -2.12
CA ALA A 354 0.27 -12.03 -1.84
C ALA A 354 0.52 -12.84 -3.11
N ALA A 355 -0.45 -12.85 -4.04
CA ALA A 355 -0.30 -13.48 -5.34
C ALA A 355 0.90 -12.95 -6.13
N GLN A 356 1.11 -11.62 -6.16
CA GLN A 356 2.26 -11.02 -6.81
C GLN A 356 3.56 -11.20 -6.02
N TRP A 357 3.51 -11.07 -4.69
CA TRP A 357 4.68 -11.21 -3.81
C TRP A 357 5.28 -12.62 -3.81
N LEU A 358 4.43 -13.65 -3.73
CA LEU A 358 4.82 -15.06 -3.69
C LEU A 358 4.87 -15.70 -5.09
N GLY A 359 4.39 -15.00 -6.13
CA GLY A 359 4.45 -15.43 -7.52
C GLY A 359 3.37 -16.43 -7.95
N PHE A 360 2.37 -16.71 -7.10
CA PHE A 360 1.34 -17.72 -7.40
C PHE A 360 0.28 -17.27 -8.41
N GLN A 361 0.20 -15.98 -8.77
CA GLN A 361 -0.64 -15.53 -9.89
C GLN A 361 -0.26 -16.17 -11.24
N HIS A 362 0.94 -16.74 -11.32
CA HIS A 362 1.43 -17.47 -12.47
C HIS A 362 0.92 -18.92 -12.58
N VAL A 363 0.41 -19.51 -11.50
CA VAL A 363 -0.19 -20.86 -11.51
C VAL A 363 -1.43 -20.82 -12.41
N GLY A 364 -1.51 -21.75 -13.36
CA GLY A 364 -2.61 -21.76 -14.35
C GLY A 364 -2.43 -20.80 -15.52
N THR A 365 -1.41 -19.93 -15.54
CA THR A 365 -1.27 -18.88 -16.59
C THR A 365 0.11 -18.85 -17.27
N ARG A 366 1.21 -18.99 -16.51
CA ARG A 366 2.58 -19.15 -17.01
C ARG A 366 3.24 -20.42 -16.49
N ILE A 367 2.88 -20.85 -15.28
CA ILE A 367 3.24 -22.14 -14.70
C ILE A 367 2.10 -23.09 -15.07
N TRP A 368 2.31 -23.81 -16.17
CA TRP A 368 1.39 -24.80 -16.72
C TRP A 368 2.19 -26.04 -17.14
N LEU A 369 1.72 -27.24 -16.81
CA LEU A 369 2.32 -28.50 -17.26
C LEU A 369 1.48 -29.10 -18.39
N ASP A 370 2.09 -29.88 -19.29
CA ASP A 370 1.35 -30.50 -20.39
C ASP A 370 0.20 -31.38 -19.85
N PRO A 371 -1.09 -31.10 -20.16
CA PRO A 371 -2.22 -31.87 -19.64
C PRO A 371 -2.27 -33.32 -20.10
N ILE A 372 -1.52 -33.69 -21.16
CA ILE A 372 -1.41 -35.08 -21.61
C ILE A 372 -0.62 -35.91 -20.58
N ASP A 373 0.50 -35.37 -20.10
CA ASP A 373 1.34 -35.99 -19.08
C ASP A 373 0.83 -35.68 -17.64
N ASN A 374 0.03 -34.63 -17.48
CA ASN A 374 -0.48 -34.15 -16.19
C ASN A 374 -2.00 -33.91 -16.23
N PRO A 375 -2.86 -34.95 -16.32
CA PRO A 375 -4.31 -34.76 -16.46
C PRO A 375 -5.00 -34.07 -15.26
N TRP A 376 -4.32 -33.96 -14.12
CA TRP A 376 -4.75 -33.17 -12.96
C TRP A 376 -4.58 -31.65 -13.15
N CYS A 377 -3.83 -31.21 -14.17
CA CYS A 377 -3.55 -29.79 -14.42
C CYS A 377 -4.74 -29.12 -15.14
N THR A 378 -5.86 -29.03 -14.44
CA THR A 378 -7.11 -28.40 -14.90
C THR A 378 -7.14 -26.93 -14.54
N ASP A 379 -7.86 -26.10 -15.32
CA ASP A 379 -8.07 -24.69 -14.98
C ASP A 379 -8.73 -24.50 -13.60
N SER A 380 -9.59 -25.45 -13.22
CA SER A 380 -10.28 -25.49 -11.92
C SER A 380 -9.31 -25.76 -10.77
N LEU A 381 -8.47 -26.80 -10.84
CA LEU A 381 -7.48 -27.07 -9.79
C LEU A 381 -6.38 -25.99 -9.74
N MET A 382 -5.98 -25.43 -10.88
CA MET A 382 -5.04 -24.30 -10.93
C MET A 382 -5.64 -22.99 -10.40
N THR A 383 -6.97 -22.90 -10.29
CA THR A 383 -7.66 -21.82 -9.58
C THR A 383 -7.72 -22.15 -8.09
N ALA A 384 -8.19 -23.34 -7.71
CA ALA A 384 -8.23 -23.78 -6.31
C ALA A 384 -6.88 -23.67 -5.57
N MET A 385 -5.75 -23.97 -6.23
CA MET A 385 -4.40 -23.82 -5.65
C MET A 385 -3.97 -22.34 -5.45
N ARG A 386 -4.54 -21.40 -6.21
CA ARG A 386 -4.35 -19.95 -6.00
C ARG A 386 -5.27 -19.46 -4.88
N ASP A 387 -6.51 -19.91 -4.87
CA ASP A 387 -7.51 -19.58 -3.84
C ASP A 387 -7.05 -20.08 -2.46
N GLU A 388 -6.49 -21.30 -2.37
CA GLU A 388 -5.80 -21.83 -1.18
C GLU A 388 -4.71 -20.87 -0.68
N SER A 389 -3.82 -20.45 -1.58
CA SER A 389 -2.69 -19.58 -1.25
C SER A 389 -3.14 -18.19 -0.79
N SER A 390 -4.22 -17.67 -1.41
CA SER A 390 -4.87 -16.40 -1.05
C SER A 390 -5.53 -16.48 0.33
N LEU A 391 -6.43 -17.45 0.53
CA LEU A 391 -7.16 -17.66 1.80
C LEU A 391 -6.21 -17.95 2.96
N PHE A 392 -5.15 -18.72 2.73
CA PHE A 392 -4.12 -18.98 3.73
C PHE A 392 -3.41 -17.69 4.16
N PHE A 393 -2.98 -16.85 3.21
CA PHE A 393 -2.39 -15.55 3.54
C PHE A 393 -3.37 -14.62 4.25
N LEU A 394 -4.63 -14.54 3.78
CA LEU A 394 -5.68 -13.73 4.39
C LEU A 394 -5.99 -14.16 5.83
N SER A 395 -5.90 -15.45 6.16
CA SER A 395 -6.03 -15.94 7.54
C SER A 395 -5.00 -15.33 8.48
N LEU A 396 -3.77 -15.11 8.00
CA LEU A 396 -2.71 -14.53 8.81
C LEU A 396 -3.00 -13.08 9.18
N LEU A 397 -3.54 -12.30 8.23
CA LEU A 397 -3.91 -10.90 8.44
C LEU A 397 -5.16 -10.76 9.31
N ARG A 398 -6.26 -11.46 8.95
CA ARG A 398 -7.55 -11.34 9.65
C ARG A 398 -7.52 -11.90 11.07
N GLU A 399 -6.73 -12.94 11.32
CA GLU A 399 -6.59 -13.54 12.66
C GLU A 399 -5.33 -13.05 13.42
N ASN A 400 -4.57 -12.10 12.85
CA ASN A 400 -3.34 -11.54 13.41
C ASN A 400 -2.32 -12.62 13.85
N ARG A 401 -2.07 -13.59 12.97
CA ARG A 401 -1.17 -14.74 13.25
C ARG A 401 0.29 -14.37 13.06
N PRO A 402 1.23 -15.01 13.79
CA PRO A 402 2.66 -14.78 13.61
C PRO A 402 3.13 -15.08 12.17
N ILE A 403 3.96 -14.21 11.59
CA ILE A 403 4.47 -14.36 10.21
C ILE A 403 5.18 -15.71 9.94
N ARG A 404 5.73 -16.35 10.99
CA ARG A 404 6.34 -17.69 10.87
C ARG A 404 5.35 -18.79 10.46
N THR A 405 4.04 -18.57 10.60
CA THR A 405 3.00 -19.51 10.19
C THR A 405 2.99 -19.73 8.67
N LEU A 406 3.59 -18.83 7.87
CA LEU A 406 3.95 -19.11 6.46
C LEU A 406 4.92 -20.31 6.26
N ILE A 407 5.53 -20.81 7.35
CA ILE A 407 6.56 -21.85 7.36
C ILE A 407 6.19 -23.00 8.31
N ASP A 408 5.56 -22.70 9.46
CA ASP A 408 5.28 -23.67 10.54
C ASP A 408 3.80 -24.06 10.71
N ALA A 409 2.92 -23.74 9.75
CA ALA A 409 1.52 -24.18 9.77
C ALA A 409 1.33 -25.69 9.59
N ASP A 410 0.35 -26.23 10.33
CA ASP A 410 -0.16 -27.60 10.25
C ASP A 410 -1.57 -27.68 9.61
N TYR A 411 -2.01 -26.60 8.96
CA TYR A 411 -3.33 -26.44 8.34
C TYR A 411 -3.24 -25.67 7.02
N THR A 412 -4.26 -25.83 6.16
CA THR A 412 -4.43 -25.09 4.89
C THR A 412 -5.93 -24.95 4.56
N TYR A 413 -6.27 -24.28 3.45
CA TYR A 413 -7.64 -24.05 2.97
C TYR A 413 -7.88 -24.78 1.65
N VAL A 414 -8.87 -25.67 1.59
CA VAL A 414 -9.16 -26.52 0.42
C VAL A 414 -10.65 -26.56 0.08
N ASN A 415 -10.95 -26.63 -1.22
CA ASN A 415 -12.27 -27.05 -1.73
C ASN A 415 -12.28 -28.58 -2.00
N GLU A 416 -13.42 -29.15 -2.38
CA GLU A 416 -13.55 -30.60 -2.67
C GLU A 416 -12.52 -31.11 -3.70
N GLU A 417 -12.32 -30.40 -4.81
CA GLU A 417 -11.39 -30.78 -5.89
C GLU A 417 -9.94 -30.84 -5.39
N LEU A 418 -9.50 -29.82 -4.64
CA LEU A 418 -8.15 -29.73 -4.10
C LEU A 418 -7.91 -30.71 -2.95
N ALA A 419 -8.86 -30.83 -2.04
CA ALA A 419 -8.86 -31.78 -0.93
C ALA A 419 -8.64 -33.22 -1.43
N THR A 420 -9.45 -33.64 -2.42
CA THR A 420 -9.40 -35.00 -2.98
C THR A 420 -8.22 -35.23 -3.92
N THR A 421 -7.87 -34.26 -4.78
CA THR A 421 -6.85 -34.44 -5.84
C THR A 421 -5.41 -34.21 -5.36
N ARG A 422 -5.19 -33.49 -4.25
CA ARG A 422 -3.85 -33.14 -3.75
C ARG A 422 -3.54 -33.60 -2.34
N TYR A 423 -4.52 -33.52 -1.45
CA TYR A 423 -4.31 -33.78 -0.01
C TYR A 423 -4.85 -35.14 0.45
N GLU A 424 -5.47 -35.91 -0.45
CA GLU A 424 -6.11 -37.20 -0.17
C GLU A 424 -7.13 -37.12 0.99
N MET A 425 -7.77 -35.94 1.15
CA MET A 425 -8.72 -35.64 2.22
C MET A 425 -10.16 -36.02 1.81
N GLU A 426 -10.75 -36.98 2.52
CA GLU A 426 -12.16 -37.35 2.35
C GLU A 426 -13.10 -36.46 3.19
N GLY A 427 -14.33 -36.25 2.73
CA GLY A 427 -15.41 -35.63 3.51
C GLY A 427 -15.46 -34.09 3.49
N ILE A 428 -14.70 -33.44 2.61
CA ILE A 428 -14.84 -32.01 2.30
C ILE A 428 -15.87 -31.85 1.17
N THR A 429 -16.79 -30.89 1.32
CA THR A 429 -17.89 -30.57 0.37
C THR A 429 -18.20 -29.08 0.37
#